data_AF-J0N943-F1
#
_entry.id   AF-J0N943-F1
#
_cell.length_a   1.000
_cell.length_b   1.000
_cell.length_c   1.000
_cell.angle_alpha   90.00
_cell.angle_beta   90.00
_cell.angle_gamma   90.00
#
_symmetry.space_group_name_H-M   'P 1'
#
loop_
_entity.id
_entity.type
_entity.pdbx_description
1 polymer ?
#
loop_
_entity_poly.entity_id
_entity_poly.type
_entity_poly.pdbx_seq_one_letter_code
_entity_poly.pdbx_strand_id
1 'polypeptide(L)'
;MFFVGCSGSEKPPIDIEVTFRNSLYWIDIISNVDSIAILSAKINRGDCANNGFPYFKINKTLKFGDSYQFYILRCQHIKEVSIETDKGTWDFGK
;
A
#
# COMPACT_ATOMS: atom_id res chain seq x y z
N MET A 1 -4.31 0.17 -11.68
CA MET A 1 -4.32 -1.29 -11.44
C MET A 1 -4.82 -1.46 -10.02
N PHE A 2 -5.91 -2.21 -9.83
CA PHE A 2 -6.49 -2.46 -8.50
C PHE A 2 -5.87 -3.74 -7.96
N PHE A 3 -5.31 -3.69 -6.76
CA PHE A 3 -4.88 -4.88 -6.06
C PHE A 3 -5.97 -5.29 -5.10
N VAL A 4 -6.37 -6.56 -5.14
CA VAL A 4 -7.36 -7.12 -4.22
C VAL A 4 -6.59 -7.70 -3.04
N GLY A 5 -6.94 -7.27 -1.82
CA GLY A 5 -6.33 -7.85 -0.61
C GLY A 5 -6.84 -9.28 -0.41
N CYS A 6 -5.93 -10.23 -0.24
CA CYS A 6 -6.27 -11.62 0.01
C CYS A 6 -5.90 -11.97 1.45
N SER A 7 -6.87 -11.87 2.35
CA SER A 7 -6.76 -12.28 3.75
C SER A 7 -7.93 -13.22 4.02
N GLY A 8 -7.64 -14.43 4.50
CA GLY A 8 -8.64 -15.48 4.67
C GLY A 8 -9.81 -14.98 5.50
N SER A 9 -10.99 -14.92 4.87
CA SER A 9 -12.31 -14.63 5.44
C SER A 9 -12.74 -13.18 5.73
N GLU A 10 -11.86 -12.17 5.82
CA GLU A 10 -12.28 -10.78 6.11
C GLU A 10 -11.85 -9.80 5.01
N LYS A 11 -12.77 -8.93 4.59
CA LYS A 11 -12.45 -7.84 3.65
C LYS A 11 -11.46 -6.88 4.34
N PRO A 12 -10.33 -6.53 3.72
CA PRO A 12 -9.38 -5.60 4.31
C PRO A 12 -10.06 -4.24 4.62
N PRO A 13 -9.71 -3.58 5.73
CA PRO A 13 -10.27 -2.29 6.13
C PRO A 13 -9.77 -1.12 5.27
N ILE A 14 -8.94 -1.41 4.26
CA ILE A 14 -8.35 -0.45 3.32
C ILE A 14 -8.39 -1.02 1.91
N ASP A 15 -8.46 -0.13 0.92
CA ASP A 15 -8.25 -0.45 -0.49
C ASP A 15 -6.94 0.17 -0.99
N ILE A 16 -6.35 -0.42 -2.03
CA ILE A 16 -5.14 0.11 -2.67
C ILE A 16 -5.36 0.33 -4.16
N GLU A 17 -5.02 1.54 -4.58
CA GLU A 17 -4.93 1.89 -5.99
C GLU A 17 -3.49 2.14 -6.39
N VAL A 18 -3.05 1.52 -7.49
CA VAL A 18 -1.73 1.79 -8.06
C VAL A 18 -1.87 2.38 -9.44
N THR A 19 -1.31 3.58 -9.61
CA THR A 19 -1.31 4.31 -10.88
C THR A 19 0.12 4.61 -11.33
N PHE A 20 0.36 4.51 -12.64
CA PHE A 20 1.64 4.88 -13.23
C PHE A 20 1.50 6.22 -13.92
N ARG A 21 2.20 7.25 -13.41
CA ARG A 21 2.14 8.63 -13.92
C ARG A 21 3.53 9.27 -13.79
N ASN A 22 3.92 10.07 -14.78
CA ASN A 22 5.22 10.76 -14.82
C ASN A 22 6.42 9.81 -14.59
N SER A 23 6.36 8.61 -15.17
CA SER A 23 7.38 7.56 -15.02
C SER A 23 7.57 7.03 -13.58
N LEU A 24 6.60 7.29 -12.70
CA LEU A 24 6.60 6.84 -11.31
C LEU A 24 5.34 6.04 -11.00
N TYR A 25 5.47 5.09 -10.08
CA TYR A 25 4.33 4.41 -9.48
C TYR A 25 3.83 5.20 -8.29
N TRP A 26 2.56 5.51 -8.30
CA TRP A 26 1.81 6.14 -7.23
C TRP A 26 0.92 5.10 -6.59
N ILE A 27 1.00 4.98 -5.27
CA ILE A 27 0.16 4.10 -4.46
C ILE A 27 -0.73 4.98 -3.63
N ASP A 28 -2.03 4.74 -3.72
CA ASP A 28 -3.05 5.36 -2.90
C ASP A 28 -3.62 4.32 -1.93
N ILE A 29 -3.58 4.61 -0.64
CA ILE A 29 -4.17 3.80 0.42
C ILE A 29 -5.45 4.49 0.86
N ILE A 30 -6.60 3.85 0.64
CA ILE A 30 -7.92 4.42 0.91
C ILE A 30 -8.52 3.69 2.11
N SER A 31 -8.99 4.42 3.12
CA SER A 31 -9.60 3.82 4.31
C SER A 31 -11.09 3.56 4.13
N ASN A 32 -11.53 2.34 4.45
CA ASN A 32 -12.93 1.92 4.46
C ASN A 32 -13.54 1.87 5.88
N VAL A 33 -12.82 2.38 6.88
CA VAL A 33 -13.22 2.34 8.30
C VAL A 33 -13.05 3.71 8.95
N ASP A 34 -13.78 3.95 10.04
CA ASP A 34 -13.80 5.26 10.72
C ASP A 34 -12.43 5.74 11.23
N SER A 35 -11.55 4.80 11.57
CA SER A 35 -10.19 5.08 12.01
C SER A 35 -9.29 3.88 11.77
N ILE A 36 -8.15 4.12 11.14
CA ILE A 36 -7.06 3.16 10.99
C ILE A 36 -5.72 3.88 10.96
N ALA A 37 -4.72 3.36 11.67
CA ALA A 37 -3.37 3.89 11.63
C ALA A 37 -2.54 3.10 10.61
N ILE A 38 -2.07 3.78 9.56
CA ILE A 38 -1.14 3.25 8.58
C ILE A 38 0.28 3.44 9.12
N LEU A 39 0.95 2.35 9.44
CA LEU A 39 2.27 2.36 10.06
C LEU A 39 3.36 2.35 8.99
N SER A 40 3.31 1.37 8.09
CA SER A 40 4.31 1.18 7.05
C SER A 40 3.74 0.56 5.78
N ALA A 41 4.46 0.73 4.68
CA ALA A 41 4.22 0.04 3.42
C ALA A 41 5.49 -0.65 2.95
N LYS A 42 5.37 -1.89 2.50
CA LYS A 42 6.45 -2.70 1.95
C LYS A 42 6.08 -3.20 0.56
N ILE A 43 6.91 -2.86 -0.42
CA ILE A 43 6.68 -3.16 -1.84
C ILE A 43 7.45 -4.42 -2.20
N ASN A 44 6.83 -5.33 -2.94
CA ASN A 44 7.47 -6.56 -3.43
C ASN A 44 8.20 -7.36 -2.32
N ARG A 45 7.63 -7.45 -1.11
CA ARG A 45 8.26 -8.07 0.09
C ARG A 45 9.62 -7.50 0.49
N GLY A 46 10.01 -6.32 -0.02
CA GLY A 46 11.36 -5.79 0.17
C GLY A 46 12.26 -5.91 -1.06
N ASP A 47 11.80 -6.57 -2.12
CA ASP A 47 12.58 -6.85 -3.33
C ASP A 47 12.25 -5.84 -4.45
N CYS A 48 13.00 -4.75 -4.46
CA CYS A 48 13.01 -3.77 -5.54
C CYS A 48 14.37 -3.80 -6.25
N ALA A 49 14.36 -4.05 -7.56
CA ALA A 49 15.54 -3.90 -8.39
C ALA A 49 16.09 -2.45 -8.37
N ASN A 50 17.34 -2.24 -8.77
CA ASN A 50 17.98 -0.93 -8.94
C ASN A 50 18.05 -0.05 -7.69
N ASN A 51 18.29 -0.64 -6.51
CA ASN A 51 18.34 0.07 -5.22
C ASN A 51 17.08 0.94 -4.96
N GLY A 52 15.91 0.49 -5.45
CA GLY A 52 14.64 1.12 -5.09
C GLY A 52 14.41 1.04 -3.59
N PHE A 53 13.72 2.02 -3.03
CA PHE A 53 13.32 1.99 -1.62
C PHE A 53 12.05 1.15 -1.49
N PRO A 54 12.12 -0.08 -0.95
CA PRO A 54 10.96 -0.96 -0.92
C PRO A 54 10.13 -0.77 0.34
N TYR A 55 10.59 0.04 1.29
CA TYR A 55 9.97 0.24 2.59
C TYR A 55 9.72 1.71 2.87
N PHE A 56 8.49 2.03 3.28
CA PHE A 56 8.03 3.37 3.58
C PHE A 56 7.44 3.39 4.98
N LYS A 57 8.00 4.22 5.86
CA LYS A 57 7.42 4.51 7.18
C LYS A 57 6.46 5.68 7.02
N ILE A 58 5.19 5.48 7.35
CA ILE A 58 4.10 6.44 7.08
C ILE A 58 3.62 7.07 8.39
N ASN A 59 3.24 6.25 9.38
CA ASN A 59 2.69 6.69 10.67
C ASN A 59 1.58 7.75 10.54
N LYS A 60 0.49 7.43 9.82
CA LYS A 60 -0.64 8.34 9.62
C LYS A 60 -1.97 7.65 9.94
N THR A 61 -2.83 8.33 10.70
CA THR A 61 -4.22 7.88 10.91
C THR A 61 -5.13 8.40 9.79
N LEU A 62 -5.92 7.51 9.21
CA LEU A 62 -6.92 7.80 8.18
C LEU A 62 -8.33 7.53 8.73
N LYS A 63 -9.28 8.42 8.42
CA LYS A 63 -10.71 8.23 8.68
C LYS A 63 -11.41 7.61 7.48
N PHE A 64 -12.69 7.29 7.62
CA PHE A 64 -13.49 6.73 6.51
C PHE A 64 -13.45 7.67 5.30
N GLY A 65 -13.03 7.13 4.14
CA GLY A 65 -12.89 7.88 2.89
C GLY A 65 -11.62 8.73 2.77
N ASP A 66 -10.82 8.86 3.83
CA ASP A 66 -9.50 9.49 3.73
C ASP A 66 -8.55 8.59 2.92
N SER A 67 -7.60 9.21 2.23
CA SER A 67 -6.54 8.49 1.54
C SER A 67 -5.14 9.03 1.86
N TYR A 68 -4.15 8.16 1.69
CA TYR A 68 -2.73 8.50 1.76
C TYR A 68 -2.04 8.04 0.50
N GLN A 69 -1.55 9.02 -0.26
CA GLN A 69 -0.86 8.78 -1.50
C GLN A 69 0.64 9.00 -1.34
N PHE A 70 1.43 8.05 -1.84
CA PHE A 70 2.89 8.16 -1.94
C PHE A 70 3.38 7.59 -3.27
N TYR A 71 4.59 7.97 -3.67
CA TYR A 71 5.19 7.48 -4.90
C TYR A 71 6.46 6.68 -4.61
N ILE A 72 6.76 5.73 -5.49
CA ILE A 72 7.94 4.88 -5.38
C ILE A 72 8.95 5.30 -6.44
N LEU A 73 10.16 5.60 -5.98
CA LEU A 73 11.31 5.81 -6.84
C LEU A 73 12.02 4.47 -7.08
N ARG A 74 12.29 4.17 -8.35
CA ARG A 74 13.20 3.10 -8.82
C ARG A 74 12.76 1.65 -8.56
N CYS A 75 11.62 1.39 -7.93
CA CYS A 75 11.02 0.05 -7.92
C CYS A 75 10.16 -0.15 -9.18
N GLN A 76 10.66 -0.94 -10.13
CA GLN A 76 9.92 -1.31 -11.33
C GLN A 76 9.17 -2.63 -11.12
N HIS A 77 8.07 -2.84 -11.86
CA HIS A 77 7.27 -4.07 -11.79
C HIS A 77 6.71 -4.37 -10.40
N ILE A 78 5.86 -3.48 -9.87
CA ILE A 78 5.14 -3.74 -8.62
C ILE A 78 4.18 -4.91 -8.82
N LYS A 79 4.38 -5.98 -8.05
CA LYS A 79 3.55 -7.20 -8.04
C LYS A 79 2.71 -7.31 -6.77
N GLU A 80 3.25 -6.80 -5.68
CA GLU A 80 2.60 -6.86 -4.37
C GLU A 80 2.95 -5.62 -3.53
N VAL A 81 2.02 -5.26 -2.66
CA VAL A 81 2.12 -4.18 -1.68
C VAL A 81 1.59 -4.73 -0.36
N SER A 82 2.41 -4.67 0.68
CA SER A 82 2.05 -5.08 2.04
C SER A 82 1.91 -3.82 2.88
N ILE A 83 0.76 -3.63 3.51
CA ILE A 83 0.48 -2.47 4.37
C ILE A 83 0.35 -2.93 5.80
N GLU A 84 1.19 -2.39 6.66
CA GLU A 84 1.12 -2.59 8.10
C GLU A 84 0.23 -1.51 8.72
N THR A 85 -0.79 -1.94 9.45
CA THR A 85 -1.69 -1.06 10.20
C THR A 85 -1.77 -1.46 11.66
N ASP A 86 -2.40 -0.60 12.47
CA ASP A 86 -2.76 -0.94 13.86
C ASP A 86 -3.74 -2.11 14.00
N LYS A 87 -4.39 -2.53 12.90
CA LYS A 87 -5.33 -3.66 12.87
C LYS A 87 -4.76 -4.92 12.22
N GLY A 88 -3.48 -4.90 11.82
CA GLY A 88 -2.82 -6.04 11.21
C GLY A 88 -2.08 -5.67 9.92
N THR A 89 -1.50 -6.68 9.27
CA THR A 89 -0.81 -6.53 7.98
C THR A 89 -1.67 -7.07 6.86
N TRP A 90 -1.80 -6.30 5.78
CA TRP A 90 -2.64 -6.61 4.64
C TRP A 90 -1.80 -6.66 3.37
N ASP A 91 -1.76 -7.84 2.75
CA ASP A 91 -1.05 -8.07 1.50
C ASP A 91 -1.99 -7.94 0.30
N PHE A 92 -1.58 -7.11 -0.64
CA PHE A 92 -2.29 -6.79 -1.88
C PHE A 92 -1.41 -7.22 -3.03
N GLY A 93 -1.84 -8.21 -3.81
CA GLY A 93 -1.06 -8.80 -4.91
C GLY A 93 -1.90 -8.98 -6.17
N LYS A 94 -1.23 -9.18 -7.30
CA LYS A 94 -1.86 -9.61 -8.56
C LYS A 94 -1.67 -11.11 -8.77
#